data_AF-A0A8J2I4H5-F1
#
_entry.id   AF-A0A8J2I4H5-F1
#
_cell.length_a   1.000
_cell.length_b   1.000
_cell.length_c   1.000
_cell.angle_alpha   90.00
_cell.angle_beta   90.00
_cell.angle_gamma   90.00
#
_symmetry.space_group_name_H-M   'P 1'
#
loop_
_entity.id
_entity.type
_entity.pdbx_description
1 polymer ?
#
loop_
_entity_poly.entity_id
_entity_poly.type
_entity_poly.pdbx_seq_one_letter_code
_entity_poly.pdbx_strand_id
1 'polypeptide(L)'
;MSADPRLRARQQQEQQQGQQPTPTAVPPPPPPPTERDSMGMDGSSDAHAEQNMVPDDGFKLKFCTVCASNQNRSMEAHLQLASAHLPTISFGTGSLVRLPGPTITQPNVYHFNSTTYRAIHDELAQQNTALYTHNGLLNMLGRNLNIKGYPERFQDWVPGKPRLDHAEDKGSQGTESGVVDVVITCEERCFDAVLEDLHNKGGKLNRPVHVFNVDIRDNHEEALVGGKAILDLALSLNEAAAKEREQYGESGWQSGGGAARSGFDERVPDILATWQERWPNMPALWSLAWF
;
A
#
# COMPACT_ATOMS: atom_id res chain seq x y z
N MET A 1 -46.47 -47.35 -24.95
CA MET A 1 -47.16 -46.45 -25.89
C MET A 1 -46.18 -45.37 -26.29
N SER A 2 -45.68 -45.48 -27.53
CA SER A 2 -44.60 -44.64 -28.07
C SER A 2 -45.21 -43.37 -28.66
N ALA A 3 -44.78 -42.19 -28.20
CA ALA A 3 -45.30 -40.91 -28.70
C ALA A 3 -44.60 -40.53 -30.01
N ASP A 4 -45.40 -40.18 -31.03
CA ASP A 4 -44.97 -39.89 -32.40
C ASP A 4 -44.12 -38.60 -32.49
N PRO A 5 -42.86 -38.67 -32.98
CA PRO A 5 -41.95 -37.52 -33.10
C PRO A 5 -42.43 -36.41 -34.03
N ARG A 6 -43.44 -36.64 -34.89
CA ARG A 6 -43.91 -35.66 -35.88
C ARG A 6 -44.83 -34.57 -35.28
N LEU A 7 -45.39 -34.79 -34.10
CA LEU A 7 -46.27 -33.82 -33.43
C LEU A 7 -45.50 -32.72 -32.68
N ARG A 8 -44.25 -32.95 -32.27
CA ARG A 8 -43.40 -31.92 -31.63
C ARG A 8 -42.89 -30.85 -32.59
N ALA A 9 -42.64 -31.21 -33.86
CA ALA A 9 -42.15 -30.27 -34.86
C ALA A 9 -43.20 -29.21 -35.26
N ARG A 10 -44.49 -29.54 -35.14
CA ARG A 10 -45.58 -28.64 -35.52
C ARG A 10 -45.88 -27.58 -34.45
N GLN A 11 -45.73 -27.92 -33.17
CA GLN A 11 -45.87 -26.96 -32.06
C GLN A 11 -44.71 -25.96 -31.95
N GLN A 12 -43.51 -26.27 -32.46
CA GLN A 12 -42.39 -25.33 -32.49
C GLN A 12 -42.44 -24.35 -33.68
N GLN A 13 -43.18 -24.65 -34.75
CA GLN A 13 -43.35 -23.74 -35.89
C GLN A 13 -44.48 -22.71 -35.69
N GLU A 14 -45.47 -22.98 -34.82
CA GLU A 14 -46.56 -22.03 -34.54
C GLU A 14 -46.23 -20.96 -33.49
N GLN A 15 -45.11 -21.08 -32.76
CA GLN A 15 -44.62 -20.03 -31.84
C GLN A 15 -43.63 -19.03 -32.46
N GLN A 16 -43.25 -19.18 -33.73
CA GLN A 16 -42.25 -18.32 -34.40
C GLN A 16 -42.80 -17.36 -35.48
N GLN A 17 -44.11 -17.24 -35.66
CA GLN A 17 -44.70 -16.36 -36.71
C GLN A 17 -45.45 -15.12 -36.17
N GLY A 18 -45.09 -14.60 -34.99
CA GLY A 18 -45.81 -13.51 -34.33
C GLY A 18 -45.06 -12.23 -33.98
N GLN A 19 -43.88 -11.93 -34.54
CA GLN A 19 -43.17 -10.67 -34.24
C GLN A 19 -42.64 -10.00 -35.51
N GLN A 20 -43.37 -8.98 -35.98
CA GLN A 20 -42.86 -7.95 -36.88
C GLN A 20 -41.83 -7.08 -36.14
N PRO A 21 -40.73 -6.66 -36.78
CA PRO A 21 -39.80 -5.70 -36.19
C PRO A 21 -40.43 -4.30 -36.18
N THR A 22 -40.67 -3.75 -34.99
CA THR A 22 -40.95 -2.32 -34.79
C THR A 22 -39.72 -1.49 -35.15
N PRO A 23 -39.85 -0.36 -35.87
CA PRO A 23 -38.73 0.53 -36.13
C PRO A 23 -38.27 1.17 -34.82
N THR A 24 -37.03 0.89 -34.41
CA THR A 24 -36.37 1.55 -33.28
C THR A 24 -36.13 3.01 -33.60
N ALA A 25 -36.69 3.91 -32.80
CA ALA A 25 -36.44 5.34 -32.86
C ALA A 25 -34.95 5.64 -32.63
N VAL A 26 -34.38 6.50 -33.46
CA VAL A 26 -33.00 7.00 -33.35
C VAL A 26 -32.89 7.83 -32.06
N PRO A 27 -31.87 7.61 -31.20
CA PRO A 27 -31.66 8.47 -30.03
C PRO A 27 -31.26 9.89 -30.47
N PRO A 28 -31.67 10.95 -29.75
CA PRO A 28 -31.29 12.31 -30.10
C PRO A 28 -29.78 12.53 -29.95
N PRO A 29 -29.19 13.47 -30.71
CA PRO A 29 -27.76 13.76 -30.65
C PRO A 29 -27.38 14.34 -29.27
N PRO A 30 -26.13 14.12 -28.82
CA PRO A 30 -25.65 14.67 -27.57
C PRO A 30 -25.62 16.21 -27.61
N PRO A 31 -25.84 16.89 -26.48
CA PRO A 31 -25.75 18.35 -26.42
C PRO A 31 -24.32 18.83 -26.73
N PRO A 32 -24.16 20.06 -27.26
CA PRO A 32 -22.86 20.62 -27.55
C PRO A 32 -22.02 20.77 -26.27
N PRO A 33 -20.68 20.68 -26.37
CA PRO A 33 -19.81 20.81 -25.21
C PRO A 33 -19.95 22.21 -24.63
N THR A 34 -20.33 22.29 -23.35
CA THR A 34 -20.17 23.51 -22.54
C THR A 34 -18.72 23.94 -22.56
N GLU A 35 -18.48 25.17 -23.00
CA GLU A 35 -17.19 25.86 -22.88
C GLU A 35 -16.73 25.75 -21.42
N ARG A 36 -15.54 25.19 -21.22
CA ARG A 36 -14.88 25.23 -19.91
C ARG A 36 -14.40 26.65 -19.72
N ASP A 37 -15.08 27.40 -18.87
CA ASP A 37 -14.52 28.59 -18.27
C ASP A 37 -13.15 28.23 -17.67
N SER A 38 -12.12 28.92 -18.14
CA SER A 38 -10.80 28.93 -17.55
C SER A 38 -10.89 29.53 -16.15
N MET A 39 -11.16 28.71 -15.14
CA MET A 39 -11.01 29.12 -13.75
C MET A 39 -9.55 29.00 -13.33
N GLY A 40 -9.08 30.10 -12.74
CA GLY A 40 -7.72 30.34 -12.35
C GLY A 40 -7.17 29.34 -11.33
N MET A 41 -5.86 29.22 -11.41
CA MET A 41 -4.99 28.45 -10.54
C MET A 41 -4.86 29.20 -9.21
N ASP A 42 -5.74 28.92 -8.24
CA ASP A 42 -5.68 29.50 -6.89
C ASP A 42 -5.52 28.41 -5.81
N GLY A 43 -4.29 28.28 -5.30
CA GLY A 43 -3.90 28.24 -3.88
C GLY A 43 -4.47 27.21 -2.89
N SER A 44 -5.44 26.37 -3.25
CA SER A 44 -6.08 25.46 -2.28
C SER A 44 -5.36 24.12 -2.10
N SER A 45 -4.42 23.75 -2.97
CA SER A 45 -3.67 22.49 -2.86
C SER A 45 -2.62 22.52 -1.75
N ASP A 46 -2.01 23.69 -1.51
CA ASP A 46 -0.86 23.80 -0.63
C ASP A 46 -1.29 23.81 0.86
N ALA A 47 -2.44 24.40 1.18
CA ALA A 47 -2.98 24.43 2.55
C ALA A 47 -3.39 23.05 3.09
N HIS A 48 -3.83 22.12 2.22
CA HIS A 48 -4.12 20.74 2.62
C HIS A 48 -2.87 19.86 2.68
N ALA A 49 -1.82 20.20 1.92
CA ALA A 49 -0.55 19.48 1.97
C ALA A 49 0.22 19.77 3.27
N GLU A 50 0.19 21.01 3.78
CA GLU A 50 0.86 21.38 5.04
C GLU A 50 0.23 20.73 6.29
N GLN A 51 -1.07 20.40 6.27
CA GLN A 51 -1.76 19.81 7.43
C GLN A 51 -1.34 18.37 7.75
N ASN A 52 -0.75 17.64 6.81
CA ASN A 52 -0.42 16.22 6.97
C ASN A 52 1.09 15.95 7.12
N MET A 53 1.90 16.98 7.38
CA MET A 53 3.34 16.84 7.57
C MET A 53 3.70 16.91 9.05
N VAL A 54 4.63 16.05 9.50
CA VAL A 54 5.21 16.15 10.84
C VAL A 54 6.35 17.17 10.83
N PRO A 55 6.35 18.17 11.71
CA PRO A 55 7.41 19.19 11.77
C PRO A 55 8.82 18.59 11.84
N ASP A 56 9.81 19.29 11.28
CA ASP A 56 11.18 18.80 11.18
C ASP A 56 11.83 18.56 12.55
N ASP A 57 11.55 19.43 13.51
CA ASP A 57 11.96 19.37 14.91
C ASP A 57 11.06 18.49 15.79
N GLY A 58 9.93 18.03 15.26
CA GLY A 58 8.98 17.18 15.95
C GLY A 58 9.48 15.75 16.14
N PHE A 59 8.96 15.07 17.18
CA PHE A 59 9.18 13.64 17.36
C PHE A 59 8.55 12.84 16.22
N LYS A 60 9.27 11.81 15.77
CA LYS A 60 8.88 10.94 14.67
C LYS A 60 9.05 9.47 15.05
N LEU A 61 7.95 8.73 15.03
CA LEU A 61 7.95 7.28 14.95
C LEU A 61 8.53 6.83 13.61
N LYS A 62 9.16 5.68 13.63
CA LYS A 62 9.77 5.05 12.45
C LYS A 62 8.85 3.95 11.93
N PHE A 63 8.60 3.93 10.63
CA PHE A 63 7.62 3.05 10.00
C PHE A 63 8.27 2.05 9.03
N CYS A 64 7.61 0.92 8.84
CA CYS A 64 7.95 -0.09 7.86
C CYS A 64 6.69 -0.53 7.13
N THR A 65 6.62 -0.39 5.80
CA THR A 65 5.47 -0.83 5.00
C THR A 65 5.77 -2.12 4.24
N VAL A 66 4.85 -3.08 4.24
CA VAL A 66 5.13 -4.42 3.70
C VAL A 66 3.98 -4.93 2.83
N CYS A 67 4.29 -5.35 1.60
CA CYS A 67 3.35 -6.08 0.74
C CYS A 67 4.00 -7.35 0.18
N ALA A 68 3.42 -7.97 -0.85
CA ALA A 68 3.98 -9.21 -1.40
C ALA A 68 5.29 -8.97 -2.19
N SER A 69 5.27 -8.05 -3.16
CA SER A 69 6.37 -7.87 -4.13
C SER A 69 7.20 -6.61 -3.91
N ASN A 70 6.87 -5.78 -2.91
CA ASN A 70 7.42 -4.44 -2.74
C ASN A 70 7.30 -3.57 -4.00
N GLN A 71 6.13 -3.55 -4.65
CA GLN A 71 5.96 -2.87 -5.94
C GLN A 71 4.87 -1.81 -5.90
N ASN A 72 3.66 -2.19 -5.51
CA ASN A 72 2.49 -1.33 -5.60
C ASN A 72 2.12 -0.73 -4.23
N ARG A 73 1.43 -1.51 -3.39
CA ARG A 73 0.81 -1.08 -2.11
C ARG A 73 1.83 -0.54 -1.09
N SER A 74 2.88 -1.30 -0.76
CA SER A 74 3.89 -0.86 0.21
C SER A 74 4.65 0.38 -0.25
N MET A 75 4.93 0.48 -1.55
CA MET A 75 5.67 1.60 -2.13
C MET A 75 4.81 2.87 -2.25
N GLU A 76 3.49 2.72 -2.46
CA GLU A 76 2.56 3.87 -2.35
C GLU A 76 2.53 4.38 -0.91
N ALA A 77 2.34 3.49 0.07
CA ALA A 77 2.35 3.85 1.48
C ALA A 77 3.69 4.47 1.91
N HIS A 78 4.81 3.92 1.43
CA HIS A 78 6.14 4.48 1.66
C HIS A 78 6.21 5.93 1.16
N LEU A 79 5.73 6.21 -0.06
CA LEU A 79 5.73 7.56 -0.61
C LEU A 79 4.89 8.51 0.26
N GLN A 80 3.69 8.11 0.65
CA GLN A 80 2.80 8.92 1.49
C GLN A 80 3.45 9.26 2.84
N LEU A 81 4.08 8.28 3.50
CA LEU A 81 4.78 8.50 4.78
C LEU A 81 6.02 9.39 4.63
N ALA A 82 6.84 9.13 3.61
CA ALA A 82 8.03 9.95 3.34
C ALA A 82 7.66 11.40 3.00
N SER A 83 6.58 11.62 2.23
CA SER A 83 6.03 12.95 1.93
C SER A 83 5.50 13.67 3.16
N ALA A 84 5.13 12.95 4.22
CA ALA A 84 4.72 13.50 5.51
C ALA A 84 5.90 13.68 6.50
N HIS A 85 7.14 13.50 6.04
CA HIS A 85 8.38 13.55 6.83
C HIS A 85 8.44 12.49 7.95
N LEU A 86 7.75 11.37 7.78
CA LEU A 86 7.86 10.23 8.67
C LEU A 86 8.99 9.29 8.19
N PRO A 87 9.96 8.93 9.04
CA PRO A 87 10.99 7.96 8.73
C PRO A 87 10.36 6.62 8.32
N THR A 88 10.69 6.12 7.13
CA THR A 88 10.03 4.93 6.58
C THR A 88 10.98 4.04 5.78
N ILE A 89 10.78 2.73 5.89
CA ILE A 89 11.38 1.70 5.05
C ILE A 89 10.28 0.80 4.48
N SER A 90 10.56 0.01 3.44
CA SER A 90 9.52 -0.84 2.82
C SER A 90 10.03 -2.17 2.28
N PHE A 91 9.20 -3.21 2.36
CA PHE A 91 9.60 -4.58 2.01
C PHE A 91 8.51 -5.38 1.27
N GLY A 92 8.95 -6.51 0.72
CA GLY A 92 8.15 -7.58 0.17
C GLY A 92 8.30 -8.86 1.01
N THR A 93 7.24 -9.65 1.19
CA THR A 93 7.31 -10.96 1.87
C THR A 93 7.44 -12.13 0.89
N GLY A 94 7.20 -11.90 -0.40
CA GLY A 94 7.26 -12.92 -1.43
C GLY A 94 8.65 -13.58 -1.54
N SER A 95 8.70 -14.75 -2.17
CA SER A 95 9.99 -15.37 -2.53
C SER A 95 10.66 -14.67 -3.72
N LEU A 96 9.85 -14.12 -4.63
CA LEU A 96 10.26 -13.39 -5.82
C LEU A 96 9.32 -12.21 -6.03
N VAL A 97 9.81 -11.17 -6.70
CA VAL A 97 9.01 -10.05 -7.18
C VAL A 97 8.23 -10.52 -8.39
N ARG A 98 6.91 -10.35 -8.40
CA ARG A 98 6.05 -10.74 -9.52
C ARG A 98 5.27 -9.53 -10.03
N LEU A 99 5.38 -9.25 -11.31
CA LEU A 99 4.64 -8.20 -12.00
C LEU A 99 3.75 -8.82 -13.09
N PRO A 100 2.58 -8.23 -13.39
CA PRO A 100 1.79 -8.60 -14.56
C PRO A 100 2.63 -8.59 -15.84
N GLY A 101 2.48 -9.63 -16.66
CA GLY A 101 3.08 -9.70 -17.99
C GLY A 101 2.02 -9.69 -19.10
N PRO A 102 2.37 -10.13 -20.33
CA PRO A 102 1.45 -10.10 -21.48
C PRO A 102 0.18 -10.92 -21.29
N THR A 103 0.25 -11.98 -20.47
CA THR A 103 -0.89 -12.83 -20.13
C THR A 103 -0.88 -13.19 -18.64
N ILE A 104 -2.02 -13.59 -18.09
CA ILE A 104 -2.15 -13.97 -16.67
C ILE A 104 -1.21 -15.13 -16.28
N THR A 105 -0.87 -16.00 -17.23
CA THR A 105 0.01 -17.15 -17.04
C THR A 105 1.49 -16.85 -17.27
N GLN A 106 1.82 -15.65 -17.74
CA GLN A 106 3.20 -15.24 -18.05
C GLN A 106 3.56 -13.96 -17.27
N PRO A 107 3.74 -14.04 -15.94
CA PRO A 107 4.20 -12.89 -15.15
C PRO A 107 5.68 -12.59 -15.40
N ASN A 108 6.07 -11.34 -15.23
CA ASN A 108 7.48 -10.95 -15.14
C ASN A 108 7.97 -11.22 -13.72
N VAL A 109 9.10 -11.90 -13.57
CA VAL A 109 9.57 -12.41 -12.28
C VAL A 109 11.02 -12.00 -12.04
N TYR A 110 11.29 -11.39 -10.88
CA TYR A 110 12.61 -10.85 -10.53
C TYR A 110 13.02 -11.25 -9.11
N HIS A 111 14.32 -11.16 -8.84
CA HIS A 111 14.88 -11.40 -7.51
C HIS A 111 14.88 -10.13 -6.66
N PHE A 112 14.47 -10.26 -5.40
CA PHE A 112 14.67 -9.21 -4.40
C PHE A 112 16.15 -8.93 -4.16
N ASN A 113 16.47 -7.73 -3.66
CA ASN A 113 17.81 -7.30 -3.23
C ASN A 113 18.89 -7.24 -4.33
N SER A 114 18.61 -7.74 -5.55
CA SER A 114 19.59 -7.76 -6.65
C SER A 114 19.11 -7.04 -7.92
N THR A 115 17.81 -7.12 -8.25
CA THR A 115 17.28 -6.49 -9.46
C THR A 115 16.75 -5.09 -9.13
N THR A 116 17.34 -4.04 -9.70
CA THR A 116 16.92 -2.65 -9.45
C THR A 116 15.60 -2.32 -10.15
N TYR A 117 14.84 -1.36 -9.61
CA TYR A 117 13.64 -0.88 -10.31
C TYR A 117 13.97 -0.29 -11.68
N ARG A 118 15.19 0.24 -11.85
CA ARG A 118 15.69 0.74 -13.15
C ARG A 118 15.83 -0.38 -14.16
N ALA A 119 16.48 -1.47 -13.79
CA ALA A 119 16.61 -2.64 -14.66
C ALA A 119 15.24 -3.19 -15.07
N ILE A 120 14.31 -3.31 -14.13
CA ILE A 120 12.93 -3.77 -14.41
C ILE A 120 12.23 -2.79 -15.37
N HIS A 121 12.29 -1.49 -15.08
CA HIS A 121 11.67 -0.47 -15.92
C HIS A 121 12.19 -0.50 -17.35
N ASP A 122 13.51 -0.55 -17.54
CA ASP A 122 14.15 -0.51 -18.85
C ASP A 122 13.87 -1.79 -19.64
N GLU A 123 13.89 -2.95 -18.99
CA GLU A 123 13.53 -4.25 -19.60
C GLU A 123 12.09 -4.26 -20.11
N LEU A 124 11.12 -3.85 -19.27
CA LEU A 124 9.72 -3.82 -19.65
C LEU A 124 9.45 -2.79 -20.75
N ALA A 125 10.08 -1.60 -20.66
CA ALA A 125 9.99 -0.59 -21.69
C ALA A 125 10.49 -1.11 -23.03
N GLN A 126 11.63 -1.80 -23.06
CA GLN A 126 12.18 -2.42 -24.26
C GLN A 126 11.33 -3.57 -24.79
N GLN A 127 10.73 -4.39 -23.91
CA GLN A 127 9.91 -5.53 -24.29
C GLN A 127 8.61 -5.10 -24.96
N ASN A 128 7.83 -4.21 -24.33
CA ASN A 128 6.58 -3.69 -24.89
C ASN A 128 6.13 -2.41 -24.17
N THR A 129 6.65 -1.26 -24.60
CA THR A 129 6.31 0.03 -24.00
C THR A 129 4.80 0.30 -23.98
N ALA A 130 4.08 0.02 -25.08
CA ALA A 130 2.66 0.34 -25.19
C ALA A 130 1.82 -0.44 -24.17
N LEU A 131 2.07 -1.74 -24.00
CA LEU A 131 1.39 -2.59 -23.03
C LEU A 131 1.64 -2.11 -21.59
N TYR A 132 2.91 -1.91 -21.23
CA TYR A 132 3.30 -1.60 -19.85
C TYR A 132 3.05 -0.14 -19.45
N THR A 133 2.87 0.77 -20.41
CA THR A 133 2.29 2.08 -20.16
C THR A 133 0.79 1.98 -19.96
N HIS A 134 0.08 1.23 -20.80
CA HIS A 134 -1.39 1.13 -20.74
C HIS A 134 -1.89 0.50 -19.43
N ASN A 135 -1.20 -0.53 -18.93
CA ASN A 135 -1.55 -1.17 -17.66
C ASN A 135 -0.99 -0.44 -16.42
N GLY A 136 -0.26 0.67 -16.60
CA GLY A 136 0.27 1.50 -15.53
C GLY A 136 1.60 1.04 -14.92
N LEU A 137 2.19 -0.09 -15.35
CA LEU A 137 3.42 -0.62 -14.75
C LEU A 137 4.62 0.30 -14.91
N LEU A 138 4.83 0.92 -16.07
CA LEU A 138 5.95 1.85 -16.25
C LEU A 138 5.81 3.10 -15.38
N ASN A 139 4.58 3.59 -15.18
CA ASN A 139 4.32 4.72 -14.28
C ASN A 139 4.61 4.34 -12.82
N MET A 140 4.15 3.17 -12.38
CA MET A 140 4.43 2.63 -11.04
C MET A 140 5.94 2.46 -10.81
N LEU A 141 6.66 1.89 -11.77
CA LEU A 141 8.11 1.72 -11.68
C LEU A 141 8.84 3.07 -11.69
N GLY A 142 8.36 4.03 -12.47
CA GLY A 142 8.81 5.43 -12.44
C GLY A 142 8.68 6.07 -11.06
N ARG A 143 7.57 5.81 -10.35
CA ARG A 143 7.41 6.21 -8.95
C ARG A 143 8.43 5.50 -8.05
N ASN A 144 8.55 4.18 -8.15
CA ASN A 144 9.43 3.37 -7.28
C ASN A 144 10.91 3.75 -7.41
N LEU A 145 11.35 4.04 -8.64
CA LEU A 145 12.67 4.57 -8.98
C LEU A 145 13.03 5.85 -8.22
N ASN A 146 12.03 6.71 -8.00
CA ASN A 146 12.19 7.97 -7.29
C ASN A 146 12.07 7.81 -5.77
N ILE A 147 11.87 6.59 -5.26
CA ILE A 147 11.73 6.30 -3.83
C ILE A 147 12.96 5.55 -3.33
N LYS A 148 13.35 4.45 -3.98
CA LYS A 148 14.52 3.64 -3.60
C LYS A 148 15.07 2.81 -4.76
N GLY A 149 16.28 2.26 -4.61
CA GLY A 149 16.99 1.59 -5.71
C GLY A 149 16.41 0.24 -6.17
N TYR A 150 15.93 -0.59 -5.25
CA TYR A 150 15.48 -1.95 -5.54
C TYR A 150 14.41 -2.45 -4.54
N PRO A 151 13.56 -3.42 -4.92
CA PRO A 151 12.65 -4.08 -3.99
C PRO A 151 13.44 -4.94 -3.01
N GLU A 152 13.18 -4.73 -1.74
CA GLU A 152 13.79 -5.48 -0.63
C GLU A 152 12.85 -6.53 -0.06
N ARG A 153 13.42 -7.64 0.40
CA ARG A 153 12.69 -8.73 1.05
C ARG A 153 12.74 -8.63 2.57
N PHE A 154 11.58 -8.76 3.22
CA PHE A 154 11.45 -8.57 4.67
C PHE A 154 12.24 -9.61 5.48
N GLN A 155 12.19 -10.87 5.06
CA GLN A 155 12.85 -11.97 5.76
C GLN A 155 14.39 -11.85 5.71
N ASP A 156 14.93 -11.14 4.73
CA ASP A 156 16.37 -10.93 4.57
C ASP A 156 16.87 -9.72 5.38
N TRP A 157 15.95 -8.85 5.83
CA TRP A 157 16.25 -7.73 6.72
C TRP A 157 16.49 -8.20 8.15
N VAL A 158 17.55 -7.69 8.77
CA VAL A 158 17.90 -7.97 10.18
C VAL A 158 17.67 -6.70 11.00
N PRO A 159 16.64 -6.65 11.86
CA PRO A 159 16.42 -5.52 12.76
C PRO A 159 17.67 -5.19 13.58
N GLY A 160 18.00 -3.91 13.71
CA GLY A 160 19.20 -3.42 14.40
C GLY A 160 20.49 -3.45 13.58
N LYS A 161 20.50 -4.05 12.39
CA LYS A 161 21.63 -3.93 11.46
C LYS A 161 21.60 -2.54 10.81
N PRO A 162 22.71 -1.76 10.85
CA PRO A 162 22.75 -0.45 10.23
C PRO A 162 22.40 -0.49 8.73
N ARG A 163 21.63 0.50 8.27
CA ARG A 163 21.14 0.65 6.88
C ARG A 163 21.79 1.85 6.17
N LEU A 164 23.12 1.96 6.28
CA LEU A 164 23.87 3.14 5.81
C LEU A 164 23.94 3.26 4.28
N ASP A 165 23.72 2.16 3.56
CA ASP A 165 23.65 2.07 2.10
C ASP A 165 22.30 2.52 1.52
N HIS A 166 21.35 2.92 2.37
CA HIS A 166 20.01 3.38 2.00
C HIS A 166 19.82 4.89 2.21
N ALA A 167 20.89 5.66 2.39
CA ALA A 167 20.81 7.09 2.69
C ALA A 167 20.14 7.93 1.58
N GLU A 168 20.11 7.42 0.34
CA GLU A 168 19.43 8.08 -0.79
C GLU A 168 17.94 7.71 -0.90
N ASP A 169 17.48 6.70 -0.16
CA ASP A 169 16.07 6.32 -0.16
C ASP A 169 15.24 7.44 0.48
N LYS A 170 14.08 7.74 -0.10
CA LYS A 170 13.15 8.73 0.48
C LYS A 170 12.69 8.26 1.86
N GLY A 171 12.63 9.17 2.83
CA GLY A 171 12.23 8.82 4.20
C GLY A 171 13.27 8.01 4.98
N SER A 172 14.49 7.84 4.48
CA SER A 172 15.55 7.10 5.18
C SER A 172 16.07 7.77 6.46
N GLN A 173 16.00 9.10 6.54
CA GLN A 173 16.47 9.88 7.69
C GLN A 173 15.75 9.44 8.97
N GLY A 174 16.51 8.97 9.96
CA GLY A 174 16.01 8.40 11.21
C GLY A 174 15.93 6.86 11.22
N THR A 175 16.07 6.19 10.08
CA THR A 175 16.00 4.70 9.96
C THR A 175 17.37 4.02 9.92
N GLU A 176 18.46 4.77 10.06
CA GLU A 176 19.85 4.32 9.88
C GLU A 176 20.22 3.19 10.83
N SER A 177 19.65 3.20 12.04
CA SER A 177 19.80 2.14 13.05
C SER A 177 19.21 0.78 12.64
N GLY A 178 18.40 0.74 11.58
CA GLY A 178 17.74 -0.48 11.12
C GLY A 178 16.66 -0.97 12.08
N VAL A 179 16.04 -0.09 12.86
CA VAL A 179 14.94 -0.41 13.78
C VAL A 179 13.78 0.55 13.53
N VAL A 180 12.55 0.01 13.59
CA VAL A 180 11.30 0.78 13.41
C VAL A 180 10.41 0.67 14.63
N ASP A 181 9.44 1.57 14.82
CA ASP A 181 8.47 1.50 15.91
C ASP A 181 7.19 0.76 15.48
N VAL A 182 6.86 0.85 14.19
CA VAL A 182 5.61 0.31 13.62
C VAL A 182 5.89 -0.39 12.28
N VAL A 183 5.30 -1.58 12.09
CA VAL A 183 5.23 -2.29 10.81
C VAL A 183 3.78 -2.33 10.35
N ILE A 184 3.53 -2.00 9.08
CA ILE A 184 2.20 -1.97 8.47
C ILE A 184 2.22 -2.86 7.23
N THR A 185 1.42 -3.90 7.25
CA THR A 185 1.27 -4.88 6.16
C THR A 185 0.02 -4.56 5.35
N CYS A 186 0.04 -4.85 4.05
CA CYS A 186 -1.01 -4.47 3.11
C CYS A 186 -2.01 -5.60 2.75
N GLU A 187 -1.87 -6.78 3.36
CA GLU A 187 -2.75 -7.94 3.23
C GLU A 187 -2.44 -8.97 4.33
N GLU A 188 -3.42 -9.76 4.73
CA GLU A 188 -3.32 -10.71 5.85
C GLU A 188 -2.18 -11.73 5.65
N ARG A 189 -1.96 -12.20 4.41
CA ARG A 189 -0.84 -13.10 4.13
C ARG A 189 0.53 -12.47 4.43
N CYS A 190 0.68 -11.16 4.20
CA CYS A 190 1.90 -10.44 4.55
C CYS A 190 2.02 -10.25 6.06
N PHE A 191 0.90 -10.01 6.74
CA PHE A 191 0.82 -9.94 8.20
C PHE A 191 1.33 -11.22 8.85
N ASP A 192 0.81 -12.37 8.45
CA ASP A 192 1.22 -13.68 8.96
C ASP A 192 2.71 -13.93 8.72
N ALA A 193 3.19 -13.69 7.49
CA ALA A 193 4.58 -13.88 7.13
C ALA A 193 5.54 -12.97 7.91
N VAL A 194 5.12 -11.74 8.22
CA VAL A 194 5.89 -10.81 9.06
C VAL A 194 5.95 -11.31 10.50
N LEU A 195 4.81 -11.70 11.08
CA LEU A 195 4.77 -12.20 12.46
C LEU A 195 5.57 -13.48 12.63
N GLU A 196 5.43 -14.42 11.71
CA GLU A 196 6.20 -15.68 11.71
C GLU A 196 7.70 -15.42 11.62
N ASP A 197 8.14 -14.55 10.71
CA ASP A 197 9.54 -14.21 10.53
C ASP A 197 10.15 -13.49 11.76
N LEU A 198 9.41 -12.55 12.36
CA LEU A 198 9.84 -11.88 13.59
C LEU A 198 9.92 -12.86 14.77
N HIS A 199 8.95 -13.78 14.90
CA HIS A 199 8.99 -14.83 15.90
C HIS A 199 10.24 -15.71 15.73
N ASN A 200 10.54 -16.13 14.50
CA ASN A 200 11.70 -16.95 14.18
C ASN A 200 13.05 -16.23 14.41
N LYS A 201 13.08 -14.89 14.31
CA LYS A 201 14.27 -14.07 14.63
C LYS A 201 14.58 -14.02 16.13
N GLY A 202 13.60 -14.30 16.98
CA GLY A 202 13.79 -14.57 18.41
C GLY A 202 13.93 -13.34 19.32
N GLY A 203 13.51 -12.15 18.88
CA GLY A 203 13.42 -10.97 19.75
C GLY A 203 14.74 -10.54 20.41
N LYS A 204 15.85 -10.54 19.65
CA LYS A 204 17.21 -10.36 20.20
C LYS A 204 17.46 -8.97 20.77
N LEU A 205 16.76 -7.95 20.28
CA LEU A 205 16.85 -6.59 20.81
C LEU A 205 15.94 -6.39 22.03
N ASN A 206 15.05 -7.35 22.30
CA ASN A 206 14.00 -7.26 23.32
C ASN A 206 13.20 -5.95 23.20
N ARG A 207 12.97 -5.48 21.97
CA ARG A 207 12.31 -4.21 21.70
C ARG A 207 10.96 -4.45 21.03
N PRO A 208 9.84 -4.03 21.64
CA PRO A 208 8.52 -4.18 21.06
C PRO A 208 8.35 -3.36 19.79
N VAL A 209 7.61 -3.92 18.84
CA VAL A 209 7.17 -3.31 17.58
C VAL A 209 5.69 -3.62 17.37
N HIS A 210 4.90 -2.59 17.04
CA HIS A 210 3.50 -2.80 16.68
C HIS A 210 3.40 -3.23 15.23
N VAL A 211 2.65 -4.30 14.97
CA VAL A 211 2.41 -4.81 13.62
C VAL A 211 0.93 -4.64 13.32
N PHE A 212 0.63 -3.91 12.25
CA PHE A 212 -0.72 -3.72 11.75
C PHE A 212 -0.88 -4.40 10.40
N ASN A 213 -2.08 -4.88 10.11
CA ASN A 213 -2.52 -5.18 8.76
C ASN A 213 -3.59 -4.17 8.36
N VAL A 214 -3.48 -3.63 7.15
CA VAL A 214 -4.54 -2.87 6.48
C VAL A 214 -4.79 -3.58 5.16
N ASP A 215 -5.95 -4.22 5.01
CA ASP A 215 -6.22 -5.01 3.80
C ASP A 215 -6.46 -4.08 2.60
N ILE A 216 -5.52 -4.10 1.65
CA ILE A 216 -5.52 -3.25 0.47
C ILE A 216 -5.51 -4.15 -0.77
N ARG A 217 -6.53 -3.99 -1.61
CA ARG A 217 -6.61 -4.67 -2.90
C ARG A 217 -5.45 -4.26 -3.81
N ASP A 218 -4.87 -5.24 -4.53
CA ASP A 218 -3.66 -5.02 -5.31
C ASP A 218 -3.92 -4.43 -6.70
N ASN A 219 -4.34 -3.16 -6.72
CA ASN A 219 -4.43 -2.33 -7.91
C ASN A 219 -4.01 -0.89 -7.59
N HIS A 220 -3.88 -0.04 -8.61
CA HIS A 220 -3.34 1.32 -8.44
C HIS A 220 -4.26 2.23 -7.62
N GLU A 221 -5.58 2.14 -7.84
CA GLU A 221 -6.57 3.02 -7.19
C GLU A 221 -6.67 2.69 -5.71
N GLU A 222 -6.81 1.41 -5.37
CA GLU A 222 -6.92 0.96 -3.98
C GLU A 222 -5.60 1.14 -3.24
N ALA A 223 -4.44 1.01 -3.91
CA ALA A 223 -3.15 1.33 -3.31
C ALA A 223 -3.04 2.81 -2.91
N LEU A 224 -3.56 3.73 -3.74
CA LEU A 224 -3.56 5.16 -3.42
C LEU A 224 -4.45 5.47 -2.22
N VAL A 225 -5.67 4.91 -2.19
CA VAL A 225 -6.58 5.09 -1.05
C VAL A 225 -5.99 4.45 0.21
N GLY A 226 -5.45 3.24 0.10
CA GLY A 226 -4.80 2.53 1.19
C GLY A 226 -3.57 3.26 1.73
N GLY A 227 -2.78 3.89 0.86
CA GLY A 227 -1.65 4.73 1.26
C GLY A 227 -2.08 5.92 2.12
N LYS A 228 -3.19 6.58 1.77
CA LYS A 228 -3.77 7.67 2.57
C LYS A 228 -4.30 7.17 3.91
N ALA A 229 -4.92 6.00 3.93
CA ALA A 229 -5.42 5.39 5.16
C ALA A 229 -4.27 5.01 6.11
N ILE A 230 -3.18 4.46 5.57
CA ILE A 230 -1.94 4.18 6.31
C ILE A 230 -1.33 5.46 6.87
N LEU A 231 -1.29 6.55 6.08
CA LEU A 231 -0.79 7.83 6.54
C LEU A 231 -1.61 8.39 7.72
N ASP A 232 -2.94 8.32 7.65
CA ASP A 232 -3.83 8.76 8.75
C ASP A 232 -3.58 7.96 10.05
N LEU A 233 -3.39 6.64 9.94
CA LEU A 233 -3.01 5.80 11.09
C LEU A 233 -1.64 6.22 11.65
N ALA A 234 -0.65 6.40 10.78
CA ALA A 234 0.71 6.76 11.15
C ALA A 234 0.78 8.13 11.85
N LEU A 235 0.05 9.13 11.35
CA LEU A 235 -0.06 10.45 11.99
C LEU A 235 -0.73 10.35 13.36
N SER A 236 -1.82 9.59 13.48
CA SER A 236 -2.52 9.37 14.76
C SER A 236 -1.61 8.70 15.80
N LEU A 237 -0.83 7.70 15.39
CA LEU A 237 0.15 7.03 16.25
C LEU A 237 1.29 7.99 16.65
N ASN A 238 1.80 8.77 15.69
CA ASN A 238 2.89 9.71 15.94
C ASN A 238 2.50 10.82 16.90
N GLU A 239 1.29 11.37 16.74
CA GLU A 239 0.73 12.39 17.64
C GLU A 239 0.60 11.87 19.07
N ALA A 240 0.09 10.64 19.24
CA ALA A 240 0.00 10.01 20.56
C ALA A 240 1.39 9.83 21.17
N ALA A 241 2.35 9.26 20.43
CA ALA A 241 3.71 9.06 20.90
C ALA A 241 4.41 10.38 21.29
N ALA A 242 4.22 11.45 20.50
CA ALA A 242 4.75 12.77 20.79
C ALA A 242 4.18 13.34 22.10
N LYS A 243 2.86 13.25 22.30
CA LYS A 243 2.19 13.69 23.54
C LYS A 243 2.69 12.94 24.77
N GLU A 244 2.83 11.62 24.67
CA GLU A 244 3.35 10.81 25.79
C GLU A 244 4.79 11.20 26.14
N ARG A 245 5.65 11.43 25.12
CA ARG A 245 7.03 11.88 25.34
C ARG A 245 7.11 13.29 25.93
N GLU A 246 6.22 14.20 25.54
CA GLU A 246 6.14 15.54 26.12
C GLU A 246 5.74 15.50 27.59
N GLN A 247 4.75 14.68 27.92
CA GLN A 247 4.21 14.59 29.28
C GLN A 247 5.10 13.83 30.26
N TYR A 248 5.72 12.73 29.83
CA TYR A 248 6.43 11.80 30.72
C TYR A 248 7.94 11.72 30.44
N GLY A 249 8.44 12.49 29.48
CA GLY A 249 9.84 12.49 29.06
C GLY A 249 10.22 11.30 28.18
N GLU A 250 11.47 11.30 27.70
CA GLU A 250 11.95 10.33 26.70
C GLU A 250 12.75 9.15 27.28
N SER A 251 12.96 9.13 28.60
CA SER A 251 13.80 8.14 29.27
C SER A 251 13.27 6.72 29.04
N GLY A 252 14.12 5.85 28.50
CA GLY A 252 13.80 4.45 28.20
C GLY A 252 13.10 4.20 26.86
N TRP A 253 12.67 5.24 26.12
CA TRP A 253 11.89 5.09 24.89
C TRP A 253 12.61 4.22 23.84
N GLN A 254 13.89 4.48 23.61
CA GLN A 254 14.69 3.79 22.59
C GLN A 254 14.87 2.30 22.89
N SER A 255 14.90 1.90 24.17
CA SER A 255 14.92 0.50 24.59
C SER A 255 13.53 -0.15 24.64
N GLY A 256 12.48 0.57 24.21
CA GLY A 256 11.11 0.06 24.25
C GLY A 256 10.49 0.03 25.64
N GLY A 257 10.94 0.90 26.54
CA GLY A 257 10.42 1.01 27.89
C GLY A 257 10.27 2.48 28.33
N GLY A 258 10.07 2.68 29.63
CA GLY A 258 9.82 4.01 30.19
C GLY A 258 8.34 4.40 30.18
N ALA A 259 8.03 5.46 30.92
CA ALA A 259 6.64 5.88 31.15
C ALA A 259 5.95 6.32 29.86
N ALA A 260 6.59 7.17 29.04
CA ALA A 260 6.04 7.61 27.76
C ALA A 260 5.78 6.45 26.79
N ARG A 261 6.70 5.48 26.71
CA ARG A 261 6.51 4.33 25.82
C ARG A 261 5.36 3.44 26.28
N SER A 262 5.28 3.19 27.59
CA SER A 262 4.20 2.38 28.16
C SER A 262 2.84 3.03 27.93
N GLY A 263 2.73 4.34 28.15
CA GLY A 263 1.51 5.10 27.87
C GLY A 263 1.13 5.11 26.38
N PHE A 264 2.12 5.19 25.49
CA PHE A 264 1.87 5.06 24.05
C PHE A 264 1.34 3.66 23.70
N ASP A 265 2.01 2.61 24.18
CA ASP A 265 1.64 1.21 23.90
C ASP A 265 0.20 0.90 24.40
N GLU A 266 -0.19 1.44 25.57
CA GLU A 266 -1.54 1.31 26.12
C GLU A 266 -2.63 1.96 25.26
N ARG A 267 -2.29 3.06 24.55
CA ARG A 267 -3.24 3.81 23.72
C ARG A 267 -3.40 3.27 22.30
N VAL A 268 -2.49 2.41 21.84
CA VAL A 268 -2.51 1.87 20.47
C VAL A 268 -3.85 1.21 20.08
N PRO A 269 -4.49 0.37 20.92
CA PRO A 269 -5.79 -0.22 20.58
C PRO A 269 -6.89 0.82 20.35
N ASP A 270 -6.94 1.87 21.17
CA ASP A 270 -7.94 2.94 21.06
C ASP A 270 -7.71 3.81 19.82
N ILE A 271 -6.44 4.08 19.49
CA ILE A 271 -6.05 4.78 18.26
C ILE A 271 -6.51 3.98 17.04
N LEU A 272 -6.27 2.66 17.03
CA LEU A 272 -6.71 1.78 15.95
C LEU A 272 -8.23 1.74 15.83
N ALA A 273 -8.95 1.66 16.94
CA ALA A 273 -10.41 1.67 16.94
C ALA A 273 -10.97 2.96 16.33
N THR A 274 -10.44 4.11 16.76
CA THR A 274 -10.84 5.43 16.22
C THR A 274 -10.48 5.57 14.73
N TRP A 275 -9.35 5.00 14.31
CA TRP A 275 -8.98 4.96 12.90
C TRP A 275 -9.94 4.08 12.09
N GLN A 276 -10.36 2.92 12.62
CA GLN A 276 -11.29 2.00 11.97
C GLN A 276 -12.67 2.62 11.75
N GLU A 277 -13.11 3.51 12.64
CA GLU A 277 -14.33 4.31 12.47
C GLU A 277 -14.25 5.26 11.27
N ARG A 278 -13.06 5.84 11.01
CA ARG A 278 -12.82 6.71 9.84
C ARG A 278 -12.67 5.92 8.55
N TRP A 279 -12.15 4.69 8.63
CA TRP A 279 -11.90 3.81 7.48
C TRP A 279 -12.70 2.49 7.57
N PRO A 280 -14.04 2.53 7.60
CA PRO A 280 -14.87 1.35 7.90
C PRO A 280 -14.78 0.22 6.87
N ASN A 281 -14.32 0.53 5.64
CA ASN A 281 -14.19 -0.44 4.56
C ASN A 281 -12.77 -1.04 4.43
N MET A 282 -11.85 -0.68 5.33
CA MET A 282 -10.49 -1.22 5.37
C MET A 282 -10.29 -1.92 6.73
N PRO A 283 -10.67 -3.20 6.85
CA PRO A 283 -10.50 -3.91 8.11
C PRO A 283 -9.02 -3.98 8.46
N ALA A 284 -8.71 -3.65 9.71
CA ALA A 284 -7.36 -3.73 10.23
C ALA A 284 -7.19 -4.82 11.28
N LEU A 285 -6.02 -5.47 11.25
CA LEU A 285 -5.56 -6.37 12.30
C LEU A 285 -4.40 -5.70 13.04
N TRP A 286 -4.18 -6.11 14.28
CA TRP A 286 -3.07 -5.62 15.09
C TRP A 286 -2.51 -6.72 15.98
N SER A 287 -1.19 -6.71 16.12
CA SER A 287 -0.44 -7.56 17.04
C SER A 287 0.80 -6.84 17.53
N LEU A 288 1.39 -7.36 18.61
CA LEU A 288 2.67 -6.93 19.14
C LEU A 288 3.72 -8.01 18.83
N ALA A 289 4.87 -7.59 18.32
CA ALA A 289 6.03 -8.45 18.08
C ALA A 289 7.29 -7.85 18.73
N TRP A 290 8.39 -8.60 18.71
CA TRP A 290 9.68 -8.18 19.29
C TRP A 290 10.80 -8.33 18.27
N PHE A 291 11.62 -7.28 18.17
CA PHE A 291 12.92 -7.33 17.48
C PHE A 291 14.01 -7.91 18.37
#